data_AF-A0A4Q3HVZ8-F1
#
_entry.id   AF-A0A4Q3HVZ8-F1
#
_cell.length_a   1.000
_cell.length_b   1.000
_cell.length_c   1.000
_cell.angle_alpha   90.00
_cell.angle_beta   90.00
_cell.angle_gamma   90.00
#
_symmetry.space_group_name_H-M   'P 1'
#
loop_
_entity.id
_entity.type
_entity.pdbx_description
1 polymer ?
#
loop_
_entity_poly.entity_id
_entity_poly.type
_entity_poly.pdbx_seq_one_letter_code
_entity_poly.pdbx_strand_id
1 'polypeptide(L)'
;KDYGLDDYKLQISSEAGMLTTVDRAMRSEKWFVATSWSPHWMFGKYKLRYLTDPKKSLGEAEHVDVLARKDFKTENPKVAGFLSRMKLPIADLEAGMFTAQETSYDEAVAKYIKDHPDQVKAWVGEDG
;
A
#
# COMPACT_ATOMS: atom_id res chain seq x y z
N LYS A 1 -15.49 -18.88 -1.47
CA LYS A 1 -16.70 -19.74 -1.61
C LYS A 1 -17.54 -19.32 -2.81
N ASP A 2 -17.80 -18.04 -2.98
CA ASP A 2 -18.68 -17.48 -4.03
C ASP A 2 -18.34 -17.91 -5.47
N TYR A 3 -17.09 -18.28 -5.76
CA TYR A 3 -16.62 -18.68 -7.09
C TYR A 3 -16.44 -20.18 -7.29
N GLY A 4 -16.84 -21.04 -6.34
CA GLY A 4 -16.70 -22.50 -6.48
C GLY A 4 -15.24 -22.96 -6.62
N LEU A 5 -14.29 -22.23 -6.03
CA LEU A 5 -12.86 -22.53 -6.03
C LEU A 5 -12.50 -23.57 -4.93
N ASP A 6 -13.34 -24.56 -4.70
CA ASP A 6 -13.20 -25.49 -3.58
C ASP A 6 -11.97 -26.41 -3.73
N ASP A 7 -11.48 -26.58 -4.97
CA ASP A 7 -10.23 -27.29 -5.29
C ASP A 7 -8.97 -26.46 -5.06
N TYR A 8 -9.10 -25.15 -4.80
CA TYR A 8 -7.98 -24.27 -4.48
C TYR A 8 -7.76 -24.19 -2.97
N LYS A 9 -6.50 -24.40 -2.55
CA LYS A 9 -6.11 -24.23 -1.16
C LYS A 9 -5.36 -22.91 -0.97
N LEU A 10 -5.95 -21.98 -0.22
CA LEU A 10 -5.27 -20.76 0.22
C LEU A 10 -4.06 -21.13 1.09
N GLN A 11 -2.86 -20.73 0.65
CA GLN A 11 -1.65 -20.88 1.44
C GLN A 11 -1.41 -19.59 2.23
N ILE A 12 -1.50 -19.68 3.55
CA ILE A 12 -1.23 -18.53 4.43
C ILE A 12 0.29 -18.35 4.52
N SER A 13 0.77 -17.15 4.24
CA SER A 13 2.19 -16.80 4.24
C SER A 13 2.37 -15.33 4.64
N SER A 14 3.61 -14.90 4.82
CA SER A 14 3.97 -13.49 4.92
C SER A 14 4.02 -12.83 3.53
N GLU A 15 3.97 -11.50 3.49
CA GLU A 15 4.16 -10.72 2.26
C GLU A 15 5.47 -11.08 1.57
N ALA A 16 6.59 -11.14 2.31
CA ALA A 16 7.89 -11.54 1.79
C ALA A 16 7.87 -12.96 1.17
N GLY A 17 7.17 -13.91 1.80
CA GLY A 17 7.00 -15.26 1.27
C GLY A 17 6.14 -15.31 0.00
N MET A 18 5.07 -14.52 -0.04
CA MET A 18 4.24 -14.34 -1.23
C MET A 18 5.06 -13.78 -2.39
N LEU A 19 5.83 -12.71 -2.17
CA LEU A 19 6.66 -12.06 -3.18
C LEU A 19 7.77 -12.95 -3.72
N THR A 20 8.40 -13.76 -2.86
CA THR A 20 9.39 -14.77 -3.29
C THR A 20 8.76 -15.79 -4.24
N THR A 21 7.50 -16.14 -4.01
CA THR A 21 6.75 -17.07 -4.86
C THR A 21 6.40 -16.44 -6.20
N VAL A 22 5.95 -15.18 -6.19
CA VAL A 22 5.68 -14.39 -7.41
C VAL A 22 6.95 -14.28 -8.26
N ASP A 23 8.07 -13.89 -7.66
CA ASP A 23 9.34 -13.73 -8.38
C ASP A 23 9.78 -15.05 -9.05
N ARG A 24 9.73 -16.16 -8.31
CA ARG A 24 10.08 -17.48 -8.83
C ARG A 24 9.16 -17.90 -9.98
N ALA A 25 7.85 -17.66 -9.85
CA ALA A 25 6.87 -17.99 -10.89
C ALA A 25 7.11 -17.17 -12.16
N MET A 26 7.35 -15.87 -12.02
CA MET A 26 7.67 -14.98 -13.13
C MET A 26 8.96 -15.38 -13.85
N ARG A 27 10.03 -15.68 -13.11
CA ARG A 27 11.31 -16.13 -13.69
C ARG A 27 11.23 -17.50 -14.37
N SER A 28 10.31 -18.35 -13.93
CA SER A 28 10.13 -19.71 -14.46
C SER A 28 9.00 -19.81 -15.47
N GLU A 29 8.38 -18.68 -15.83
CA GLU A 29 7.20 -18.59 -16.71
C GLU A 29 6.05 -19.53 -16.29
N LYS A 30 5.86 -19.70 -14.98
CA LYS A 30 4.81 -20.55 -14.41
C LYS A 30 3.60 -19.72 -14.00
N TRP A 31 2.43 -20.35 -14.13
CA TRP A 31 1.18 -19.78 -13.63
C TRP A 31 1.22 -19.64 -12.12
N PHE A 32 0.73 -18.51 -11.63
CA PHE A 32 0.49 -18.28 -10.22
C PHE A 32 -0.76 -17.41 -10.03
N VAL A 33 -1.37 -17.53 -8.86
CA VAL A 33 -2.43 -16.65 -8.37
C VAL A 33 -2.08 -16.29 -6.93
N ALA A 34 -2.16 -15.01 -6.59
CA ALA A 34 -1.89 -14.51 -5.26
C ALA A 34 -3.00 -13.54 -4.82
N THR A 35 -3.26 -13.47 -3.53
CA THR A 35 -4.05 -12.40 -2.93
C THR A 35 -3.20 -11.13 -2.87
N SER A 36 -3.73 -10.02 -3.36
CA SER A 36 -2.98 -8.78 -3.56
C SER A 36 -3.90 -7.56 -3.43
N TRP A 37 -3.32 -6.41 -3.09
CA TRP A 37 -3.96 -5.10 -3.00
C TRP A 37 -3.15 -4.05 -3.76
N SER A 38 -3.78 -2.92 -4.08
CA SER A 38 -3.13 -1.71 -4.59
C SER A 38 -3.34 -0.58 -3.57
N PRO A 39 -2.36 0.31 -3.35
CA PRO A 39 -1.05 0.36 -3.99
C PRO A 39 -0.08 -0.75 -3.55
N HIS A 40 0.76 -1.23 -4.47
CA HIS A 40 1.85 -2.18 -4.15
C HIS A 40 2.96 -2.17 -5.21
N TRP A 41 4.23 -2.06 -4.81
CA TRP A 41 5.40 -1.92 -5.71
C TRP A 41 5.54 -3.03 -6.76
N MET A 42 5.11 -4.25 -6.44
CA MET A 42 5.19 -5.41 -7.33
C MET A 42 4.47 -5.23 -8.67
N PHE A 43 3.44 -4.38 -8.75
CA PHE A 43 2.76 -4.07 -10.01
C PHE A 43 3.63 -3.23 -10.97
N GLY A 44 4.56 -2.43 -10.42
CA GLY A 44 5.58 -1.74 -11.21
C GLY A 44 6.73 -2.66 -11.64
N LYS A 45 7.07 -3.66 -10.81
CA LYS A 45 8.17 -4.60 -11.08
C LYS A 45 7.80 -5.74 -12.03
N TYR A 46 6.60 -6.29 -11.88
CA TYR A 46 6.14 -7.48 -12.62
C TYR A 46 4.91 -7.15 -13.45
N LYS A 47 4.76 -7.83 -14.60
CA LYS A 47 3.59 -7.70 -15.47
C LYS A 47 2.38 -8.46 -14.90
N LEU A 48 1.78 -7.92 -13.85
CA LEU A 48 0.62 -8.48 -13.16
C LEU A 48 -0.68 -7.85 -13.66
N ARG A 49 -1.80 -8.55 -13.44
CA ARG A 49 -3.15 -8.03 -13.70
C ARG A 49 -4.11 -8.55 -12.64
N TYR A 50 -5.12 -7.75 -12.32
CA TYR A 50 -6.26 -8.22 -11.54
C TYR A 50 -7.12 -9.20 -12.34
N LEU A 51 -7.74 -10.14 -11.63
CA LEU A 51 -8.83 -10.96 -12.15
C LEU A 51 -10.15 -10.22 -11.91
N THR A 52 -11.08 -10.30 -12.86
CA THR A 52 -12.40 -9.68 -12.69
C THR A 52 -13.17 -10.35 -11.55
N ASP A 53 -13.72 -9.54 -10.65
CA ASP A 53 -14.55 -9.98 -9.52
C ASP A 53 -16.02 -9.53 -9.71
N PRO A 54 -16.81 -10.19 -10.60
CA PRO A 54 -18.18 -9.77 -10.90
C PRO A 54 -19.15 -9.86 -9.71
N LYS A 55 -18.86 -10.72 -8.71
CA LYS A 55 -19.63 -10.87 -7.48
C LYS A 55 -19.20 -9.91 -6.37
N LYS A 56 -18.12 -9.15 -6.60
CA LYS A 56 -17.52 -8.21 -5.63
C LYS A 56 -17.16 -8.87 -4.29
N SER A 57 -16.75 -10.14 -4.35
CA SER A 57 -16.42 -10.93 -3.14
C SER A 57 -15.16 -10.42 -2.43
N LEU A 58 -14.29 -9.67 -3.12
CA LEU A 58 -13.08 -9.04 -2.58
C LEU A 58 -13.28 -7.57 -2.21
N GLY A 59 -14.51 -7.04 -2.36
CA GLY A 59 -14.82 -5.64 -2.08
C GLY A 59 -14.69 -4.72 -3.29
N GLU A 60 -14.85 -3.42 -3.03
CA GLU A 60 -14.65 -2.35 -4.00
C GLU A 60 -13.39 -1.55 -3.64
N ALA A 61 -13.16 -0.40 -4.29
CA ALA A 61 -12.02 0.46 -3.99
C ALA A 61 -11.95 0.78 -2.49
N GLU A 62 -10.83 0.40 -1.86
CA GLU A 62 -10.56 0.62 -0.46
C GLU A 62 -9.84 1.96 -0.24
N HIS A 63 -9.89 2.47 0.99
CA HIS A 63 -9.15 3.64 1.42
C HIS A 63 -8.40 3.34 2.73
N VAL A 64 -7.31 4.07 2.95
CA VAL A 64 -6.52 3.95 4.18
C VAL A 64 -6.91 5.09 5.11
N ASP A 65 -7.46 4.74 6.26
CA ASP A 65 -7.88 5.70 7.28
C ASP A 65 -6.91 5.79 8.45
N VAL A 66 -6.76 7.00 8.98
CA VAL A 66 -6.09 7.21 10.27
C VAL A 66 -7.11 7.10 11.39
N LEU A 67 -6.96 6.06 12.21
CA LEU A 67 -7.77 5.86 13.41
C LEU A 67 -6.96 6.25 14.66
N ALA A 68 -7.57 7.01 15.56
CA ALA A 68 -6.98 7.41 16.83
C ALA A 68 -7.95 7.11 17.98
N ARG A 69 -7.41 6.94 19.19
CA ARG A 69 -8.25 6.77 20.40
C ARG A 69 -9.08 8.02 20.67
N LYS A 70 -10.22 7.85 21.34
CA LYS A 70 -11.25 8.87 21.54
C LYS A 70 -10.71 10.24 21.99
N ASP A 71 -9.82 10.26 22.99
CA ASP A 71 -9.32 11.51 23.58
C ASP A 71 -8.02 12.04 22.95
N PHE A 72 -7.50 11.36 21.91
CA PHE A 72 -6.22 11.70 21.28
C PHE A 72 -6.21 13.12 20.73
N LYS A 73 -7.31 13.56 20.10
CA LYS A 73 -7.41 14.91 19.52
C LYS A 73 -7.35 16.00 20.58
N THR A 74 -7.96 15.76 21.74
CA THR A 74 -7.98 16.71 22.85
C THR A 74 -6.59 16.82 23.49
N GLU A 75 -5.92 15.68 23.67
CA GLU A 75 -4.59 15.64 24.29
C GLU A 75 -3.47 16.08 23.34
N ASN A 76 -3.62 15.83 22.03
CA ASN A 76 -2.59 16.08 21.01
C ASN A 76 -3.17 16.84 19.80
N PRO A 77 -3.67 18.08 19.98
CA PRO A 77 -4.39 18.79 18.93
C PRO A 77 -3.53 19.07 17.69
N LYS A 78 -2.22 19.36 17.87
CA LYS A 78 -1.30 19.58 16.75
C LYS A 78 -1.09 18.32 15.91
N VAL A 79 -0.82 17.19 16.56
CA VAL A 79 -0.59 15.91 15.88
C VAL A 79 -1.88 15.41 15.22
N ALA A 80 -3.02 15.55 15.91
CA ALA A 80 -4.32 15.23 15.32
C ALA A 80 -4.62 16.10 14.09
N GLY A 81 -4.26 17.39 14.13
CA GLY A 81 -4.33 18.28 12.97
C GLY A 81 -3.48 17.77 11.81
N PHE A 82 -2.22 17.45 12.06
CA PHE A 82 -1.31 16.85 11.06
C PHE A 82 -1.90 15.59 10.43
N LEU A 83 -2.27 14.61 11.27
CA LEU A 83 -2.82 13.33 10.81
C LEU A 83 -4.12 13.50 10.03
N SER A 84 -4.96 14.48 10.38
CA SER A 84 -6.21 14.76 9.67
C SER A 84 -6.02 15.39 8.29
N ARG A 85 -4.91 16.10 8.08
CA ARG A 85 -4.54 16.72 6.79
C ARG A 85 -3.69 15.80 5.93
N MET A 86 -3.05 14.80 6.54
CA MET A 86 -2.20 13.84 5.85
C MET A 86 -3.02 13.03 4.84
N LYS A 87 -2.74 13.28 3.56
CA LYS A 87 -3.27 12.51 2.44
C LYS A 87 -2.12 12.24 1.50
N LEU A 88 -1.92 10.96 1.15
CA LEU A 88 -0.86 10.55 0.26
C LEU A 88 -1.50 10.01 -1.04
N PRO A 89 -1.21 10.59 -2.21
CA PRO A 89 -1.63 10.01 -3.47
C PRO A 89 -1.11 8.58 -3.62
N ILE A 90 -1.92 7.68 -4.19
CA ILE A 90 -1.56 6.26 -4.37
C ILE A 90 -0.28 6.12 -5.19
N ALA A 91 -0.14 6.88 -6.28
CA ALA A 91 1.06 6.85 -7.14
C ALA A 91 2.34 7.28 -6.39
N ASP A 92 2.24 8.27 -5.51
CA ASP A 92 3.35 8.74 -4.67
C ASP A 92 3.77 7.65 -3.67
N LEU A 93 2.80 6.97 -3.06
CA LEU A 93 3.06 5.85 -2.15
C LEU A 93 3.75 4.70 -2.88
N GLU A 94 3.30 4.33 -4.08
CA GLU A 94 3.95 3.28 -4.90
C GLU A 94 5.39 3.63 -5.26
N ALA A 95 5.64 4.87 -5.67
CA ALA A 95 6.99 5.35 -5.99
C ALA A 95 7.91 5.36 -4.76
N GLY A 96 7.38 5.76 -3.60
CA GLY A 96 8.08 5.72 -2.32
C GLY A 96 8.42 4.29 -1.89
N MET A 97 7.47 3.36 -2.00
CA MET A 97 7.69 1.94 -1.70
C MET A 97 8.74 1.32 -2.63
N PHE A 98 8.71 1.66 -3.92
CA PHE A 98 9.72 1.20 -4.88
C PHE A 98 11.11 1.74 -4.52
N THR A 99 11.22 3.04 -4.21
CA THR A 99 12.48 3.63 -3.76
C THR A 99 13.00 2.94 -2.50
N ALA A 100 12.14 2.71 -1.51
CA ALA A 100 12.51 2.03 -0.26
C ALA A 100 13.01 0.60 -0.49
N GLN A 101 12.52 -0.07 -1.53
CA GLN A 101 12.95 -1.41 -1.91
C GLN A 101 14.35 -1.42 -2.52
N GLU A 102 14.75 -0.35 -3.22
CA GLU A 102 16.10 -0.17 -3.75
C GLU A 102 17.07 0.41 -2.71
N THR A 103 16.53 1.11 -1.71
CA THR A 103 17.32 1.79 -0.69
C THR A 103 16.89 1.44 0.75
N SER A 104 16.18 2.35 1.43
CA SER A 104 15.63 2.20 2.77
C SER A 104 14.39 3.07 2.94
N TYR A 105 13.57 2.77 3.95
CA TYR A 105 12.38 3.59 4.25
C TYR A 105 12.76 5.04 4.60
N ASP A 106 13.84 5.26 5.35
CA ASP A 106 14.27 6.59 5.76
C ASP A 106 14.67 7.44 4.55
N GLU A 107 15.41 6.85 3.60
CA GLU A 107 15.81 7.54 2.38
C GLU A 107 14.62 7.82 1.45
N ALA A 108 13.69 6.87 1.32
CA ALA A 108 12.48 7.07 0.54
C ALA A 108 11.59 8.19 1.11
N VAL A 109 11.43 8.24 2.44
CA VAL A 109 10.68 9.29 3.13
C VAL A 109 11.40 10.65 3.00
N ALA A 110 12.72 10.69 3.19
CA ALA A 110 13.50 11.92 3.03
C ALA A 110 13.41 12.47 1.60
N LYS A 111 13.48 11.58 0.60
CA LYS A 111 13.28 11.94 -0.80
C LYS A 111 11.86 12.45 -1.04
N TYR A 112 10.84 11.79 -0.51
CA TYR A 112 9.45 12.25 -0.64
C TYR A 112 9.26 13.66 -0.06
N ILE A 113 9.77 13.91 1.14
CA ILE A 113 9.68 15.23 1.79
C ILE A 113 10.37 16.30 0.95
N LYS A 114 11.53 15.98 0.37
CA LYS A 114 12.28 16.91 -0.50
C LYS A 114 11.54 17.22 -1.80
N ASP A 115 10.92 16.21 -2.41
CA ASP A 115 10.29 16.33 -3.73
C ASP A 115 8.86 16.88 -3.66
N HIS A 116 8.20 16.79 -2.49
CA HIS A 116 6.81 17.24 -2.27
C HIS A 116 6.69 18.28 -1.13
N PRO A 117 7.43 19.39 -1.16
CA PRO A 117 7.47 20.36 -0.04
C PRO A 117 6.10 20.99 0.22
N ASP A 118 5.30 21.27 -0.82
CA ASP A 118 3.97 21.86 -0.68
C ASP A 118 2.99 20.89 0.01
N GLN A 119 3.09 19.60 -0.30
CA GLN A 119 2.27 18.55 0.31
C GLN A 119 2.60 18.42 1.80
N VAL A 120 3.90 18.37 2.13
CA VAL A 120 4.35 18.31 3.52
C VAL A 120 3.94 19.56 4.29
N LYS A 121 4.07 20.74 3.68
CA LYS A 121 3.62 22.01 4.26
C LYS A 121 2.13 21.99 4.57
N ALA A 122 1.31 21.46 3.66
CA ALA A 122 -0.13 21.30 3.88
C ALA A 122 -0.43 20.37 5.06
N TRP A 123 0.38 19.33 5.29
CA TRP A 123 0.20 18.46 6.45
C TRP A 123 0.57 19.16 7.76
N VAL A 124 1.69 19.86 7.83
CA VAL A 124 2.13 20.53 9.07
C VAL A 124 1.31 21.79 9.40
N GLY A 125 0.70 22.44 8.42
CA GLY A 125 -0.13 23.64 8.59
C GLY A 125 0.69 24.93 8.71
N GLU A 126 0.03 26.06 8.97
CA GLU A 126 0.67 27.40 8.99
C GLU A 126 1.67 27.61 10.14
N ASP A 127 1.66 26.76 11.16
CA ASP A 127 2.55 26.81 12.33
C ASP A 127 3.81 25.92 12.18
N GLY A 128 4.03 25.31 11.00
CA GLY A 128 5.05 24.29 10.75
C GLY A 128 6.18 24.71 9.81
#